data_AF-A0A258DUQ7-F1
#
_entry.id   AF-A0A258DUQ7-F1
#
_cell.length_a   1.000
_cell.length_b   1.000
_cell.length_c   1.000
_cell.angle_alpha   90.00
_cell.angle_beta   90.00
_cell.angle_gamma   90.00
#
_symmetry.space_group_name_H-M   'P 1'
#
loop_
_entity.id
_entity.type
_entity.pdbx_description
1 polymer ?
#
loop_
_entity_poly.entity_id
_entity_poly.type
_entity_poly.pdbx_seq_one_letter_code
_entity_poly.pdbx_strand_id
1 'polypeptide(L)'
;MNIVRILAGLFYAPHVYQKLSGIDGSLAFFTKAGLVPAPLFLGLAITFESLSVLLLTLGIVTRWAGLVSAGCMVVAAYAILQTKGVHWYWAQGGIEYLMFWGVASLAIAVDAVRKG
;
A
#
# COMPACT_ATOMS: atom_id res chain seq x y z
N MET A 1 -19.11 -5.12 1.49
CA MET A 1 -17.85 -4.61 0.90
C MET A 1 -17.58 -3.13 1.18
N ASN A 2 -18.59 -2.25 1.29
CA ASN A 2 -18.36 -0.80 1.45
C ASN A 2 -17.48 -0.41 2.65
N ILE A 3 -17.70 -1.00 3.83
CA ILE A 3 -16.90 -0.71 5.04
C ILE A 3 -15.43 -1.11 4.81
N VAL A 4 -15.18 -2.33 4.33
CA VAL A 4 -13.82 -2.83 4.05
C VAL A 4 -13.12 -1.94 3.03
N ARG A 5 -13.82 -1.57 1.95
CA ARG A 5 -13.33 -0.65 0.92
C ARG A 5 -12.92 0.70 1.50
N ILE A 6 -13.79 1.33 2.29
CA ILE A 6 -13.54 2.66 2.89
C ILE A 6 -12.35 2.58 3.86
N LEU A 7 -12.30 1.59 4.73
CA LEU A 7 -11.20 1.42 5.69
C LEU A 7 -9.88 1.13 4.98
N ALA A 8 -9.88 0.28 3.95
CA ALA A 8 -8.70 0.00 3.12
C ALA A 8 -8.18 1.26 2.41
N GLY A 9 -9.06 2.21 2.05
CA GLY A 9 -8.66 3.52 1.53
C GLY A 9 -8.08 4.43 2.62
N LEU A 10 -8.81 4.60 3.72
CA LEU A 10 -8.42 5.51 4.82
C LEU A 10 -7.09 5.12 5.47
N PHE A 11 -6.75 3.83 5.53
CA PHE A 11 -5.47 3.40 6.09
C PHE A 11 -4.25 3.88 5.28
N TYR A 12 -4.39 4.28 4.01
CA TYR A 12 -3.29 4.90 3.28
C TYR A 12 -3.01 6.34 3.73
N ALA A 13 -3.96 7.05 4.34
CA ALA A 13 -3.80 8.45 4.74
C ALA A 13 -2.60 8.69 5.69
N PRO A 14 -2.43 7.94 6.81
CA PRO A 14 -1.24 8.10 7.65
C PRO A 14 0.06 7.71 6.91
N HIS A 15 0.02 6.77 5.97
CA HIS A 15 1.20 6.34 5.21
C HIS A 15 1.68 7.42 4.23
N VAL A 16 0.75 8.11 3.56
CA VAL A 16 1.05 9.27 2.71
C VAL A 16 1.60 10.42 3.57
N TYR A 17 0.94 10.72 4.70
CA TYR A 17 1.38 11.78 5.59
C TYR A 17 2.79 11.55 6.13
N GLN A 18 3.13 10.32 6.54
CA GLN A 18 4.46 9.98 7.01
C GLN A 18 5.53 10.12 5.92
N LYS A 19 5.22 9.77 4.66
CA LYS A 19 6.16 9.94 3.55
C LYS A 19 6.42 11.40 3.21
N LEU A 20 5.38 12.24 3.27
CA LEU A 20 5.48 13.66 2.99
C LEU A 20 6.18 14.44 4.11
N SER A 21 5.94 14.07 5.37
CA SER A 21 6.59 14.70 6.53
C SER A 21 8.00 14.17 6.81
N GLY A 22 8.33 12.96 6.34
CA GLY A 22 9.61 12.28 6.55
C GLY A 22 10.26 11.83 5.24
N ILE A 23 10.48 12.77 4.31
CA ILE A 23 11.06 12.47 2.98
C ILE A 23 12.42 11.80 3.10
N ASP A 24 13.34 12.35 3.90
CA ASP A 24 14.70 11.81 4.03
C ASP A 24 14.71 10.38 4.59
N GLY A 25 13.89 10.11 5.60
CA GLY A 25 13.73 8.76 6.16
C GLY A 25 13.13 7.79 5.16
N SER A 26 12.19 8.25 4.33
CA SER A 26 11.58 7.44 3.27
C SER A 26 12.60 7.13 2.18
N LEU A 27 13.40 8.11 1.74
CA LEU A 27 14.48 7.91 0.77
C LEU A 27 15.51 6.90 1.27
N ALA A 28 15.91 7.00 2.54
CA ALA A 28 16.82 6.04 3.16
C ALA A 28 16.21 4.62 3.19
N PHE A 29 14.91 4.49 3.51
CA PHE A 29 14.20 3.23 3.49
C PHE A 29 14.15 2.59 2.09
N PHE A 30 13.76 3.36 1.07
CA PHE A 30 13.71 2.87 -0.32
C PHE A 30 15.10 2.47 -0.84
N THR A 31 16.13 3.25 -0.49
CA THR A 31 17.53 2.90 -0.82
C THR A 31 17.93 1.59 -0.15
N LYS A 32 17.64 1.42 1.15
CA LYS A 32 17.93 0.18 1.89
C LYS A 32 17.16 -1.02 1.33
N ALA A 33 15.95 -0.81 0.80
CA ALA A 33 15.16 -1.83 0.14
C ALA A 33 15.68 -2.23 -1.26
N GLY A 34 16.76 -1.58 -1.75
CA GLY A 34 17.30 -1.81 -3.09
C GLY A 34 16.45 -1.20 -4.21
N LEU A 35 15.48 -0.35 -3.88
CA LEU A 35 14.60 0.31 -4.84
C LEU A 35 15.25 1.60 -5.35
N VAL A 36 16.16 1.45 -6.32
CA VAL A 36 16.96 2.54 -6.90
C VAL A 36 16.45 2.87 -8.32
N PRO A 37 16.16 4.14 -8.66
CA PRO A 37 16.38 5.36 -7.86
C PRO A 37 15.33 5.58 -6.78
N ALA A 38 15.75 5.77 -5.52
CA ALA A 38 14.84 5.95 -4.38
C ALA A 38 13.81 7.10 -4.54
N PRO A 39 14.15 8.27 -5.11
CA PRO A 39 13.18 9.34 -5.33
C PRO A 39 12.03 8.93 -6.27
N LEU A 40 12.31 8.10 -7.27
CA LEU A 40 11.29 7.60 -8.19
C LEU A 40 10.30 6.69 -7.46
N PHE A 41 10.80 5.75 -6.66
CA PHE A 41 9.93 4.85 -5.90
C PHE A 41 9.17 5.56 -4.77
N LEU A 42 9.78 6.56 -4.13
CA LEU A 42 9.07 7.42 -3.18
C LEU A 42 7.92 8.19 -3.85
N GLY A 43 8.18 8.79 -5.01
CA GLY A 43 7.16 9.49 -5.80
C GLY A 43 6.01 8.56 -6.19
N LEU A 44 6.33 7.38 -6.75
CA LEU A 44 5.32 6.38 -7.11
C LEU A 44 4.51 5.93 -5.89
N ALA A 45 5.16 5.66 -4.75
CA ALA A 45 4.48 5.26 -3.54
C ALA A 45 3.50 6.36 -3.07
N ILE A 46 3.94 7.61 -2.98
CA ILE A 46 3.06 8.73 -2.61
C ILE A 46 1.88 8.86 -3.58
N THR A 47 2.13 8.77 -4.89
CA THR A 47 1.08 8.87 -5.91
C THR A 47 0.06 7.75 -5.79
N PHE A 48 0.49 6.48 -5.79
CA PHE A 48 -0.43 5.35 -5.75
C PHE A 48 -1.14 5.19 -4.41
N GLU A 49 -0.47 5.52 -3.30
CA GLU A 49 -1.12 5.54 -1.99
C GLU A 49 -2.18 6.65 -1.91
N SER A 50 -1.88 7.85 -2.42
CA SER A 50 -2.84 8.96 -2.46
C SER A 50 -4.04 8.64 -3.35
N LEU A 51 -3.80 8.05 -4.53
CA LEU A 51 -4.88 7.55 -5.40
C LEU A 51 -5.69 6.46 -4.69
N SER A 52 -5.04 5.55 -3.95
CA SER A 52 -5.73 4.49 -3.20
C SER A 52 -6.59 5.08 -2.10
N VAL A 53 -6.14 6.10 -1.36
CA VAL A 53 -6.98 6.82 -0.38
C VAL A 53 -8.23 7.36 -1.06
N LEU A 54 -8.08 8.15 -2.13
CA LEU A 54 -9.19 8.85 -2.76
C LEU A 54 -10.17 7.88 -3.45
N LEU A 55 -9.66 7.00 -4.31
CA LEU A 55 -10.48 6.12 -5.13
C LEU A 55 -11.18 5.04 -4.30
N LEU A 56 -10.47 4.41 -3.35
CA LEU A 56 -11.09 3.42 -2.47
C LEU A 56 -12.03 4.08 -1.48
N THR A 57 -11.77 5.27 -0.93
CA THR A 57 -12.70 5.91 0.02
C THR A 57 -13.97 6.38 -0.69
N LEU A 58 -13.85 7.08 -1.81
CA LEU A 58 -14.99 7.63 -2.55
C LEU A 58 -15.74 6.58 -3.38
N GLY A 59 -15.10 5.46 -3.70
CA GLY A 59 -15.75 4.35 -4.43
C GLY A 59 -15.71 4.55 -5.94
N ILE A 60 -14.68 5.23 -6.43
CA ILE A 60 -14.49 5.53 -7.84
C ILE A 60 -13.57 4.46 -8.42
N VAL A 61 -13.95 3.88 -9.58
CA VAL A 61 -13.19 2.82 -10.28
C VAL A 61 -12.64 1.72 -9.34
N THR A 62 -13.48 1.27 -8.41
CA THR A 62 -13.11 0.38 -7.28
C THR A 62 -12.39 -0.90 -7.68
N ARG A 63 -12.75 -1.46 -8.84
CA ARG A 63 -12.04 -2.61 -9.46
C ARG A 63 -10.55 -2.33 -9.62
N TRP A 64 -10.21 -1.23 -10.28
CA TRP A 64 -8.83 -0.86 -10.58
C TRP A 64 -8.12 -0.34 -9.35
N ALA A 65 -8.81 0.43 -8.50
CA ALA A 65 -8.26 0.91 -7.24
C ALA A 65 -7.86 -0.24 -6.30
N GLY A 66 -8.67 -1.31 -6.23
CA GLY A 66 -8.33 -2.51 -5.46
C GLY A 66 -7.09 -3.23 -5.98
N LEU A 67 -6.92 -3.32 -7.30
CA LEU A 67 -5.71 -3.90 -7.92
C LEU A 67 -4.46 -3.06 -7.67
N VAL A 68 -4.57 -1.73 -7.80
CA VAL A 68 -3.47 -0.81 -7.47
C VAL A 68 -3.05 -0.97 -6.01
N SER A 69 -4.01 -0.99 -5.10
CA SER A 69 -3.75 -1.18 -3.68
C SER A 69 -3.08 -2.53 -3.39
N ALA A 70 -3.54 -3.61 -4.01
CA ALA A 70 -2.89 -4.91 -3.87
C ALA A 70 -1.44 -4.89 -4.39
N GLY A 71 -1.19 -4.23 -5.52
CA GLY A 71 0.16 -4.01 -6.06
C GLY A 71 1.07 -3.24 -5.10
N CYS A 72 0.56 -2.17 -4.47
CA CYS A 72 1.29 -1.44 -3.44
C CYS A 72 1.70 -2.34 -2.27
N MET A 73 0.82 -3.23 -1.82
CA MET A 73 1.13 -4.17 -0.74
C MET A 73 2.21 -5.17 -1.11
N VAL A 74 2.27 -5.62 -2.38
CA VAL A 74 3.34 -6.50 -2.87
C VAL A 74 4.69 -5.79 -2.83
N VAL A 75 4.76 -4.55 -3.34
CA VAL A 75 6.00 -3.75 -3.32
C VAL A 75 6.43 -3.43 -1.89
N ALA A 76 5.48 -3.10 -1.01
CA ALA A 76 5.75 -2.87 0.40
C ALA A 76 6.25 -4.12 1.12
N ALA A 77 5.65 -5.30 0.86
CA ALA A 77 6.10 -6.57 1.41
C ALA A 77 7.53 -6.89 0.95
N TYR A 78 7.83 -6.70 -0.34
CA TYR A 78 9.19 -6.82 -0.86
C TYR A 78 10.16 -5.88 -0.11
N ALA A 79 9.83 -4.60 0.03
CA ALA A 79 10.69 -3.64 0.71
C ALA A 79 10.93 -4.00 2.19
N ILE A 80 9.92 -4.51 2.89
CA ILE A 80 10.07 -4.99 4.27
C ILE A 80 10.97 -6.22 4.33
N LEU A 81 10.79 -7.20 3.44
CA LEU A 81 11.64 -8.40 3.41
C LEU A 81 13.11 -8.04 3.16
N GLN A 82 13.39 -7.07 2.28
CA GLN A 82 14.76 -6.60 2.03
C GLN A 82 15.35 -5.81 3.20
N THR A 83 14.55 -4.98 3.87
CA THR A 83 15.07 -4.06 4.90
C THR A 83 15.12 -4.66 6.30
N LYS A 84 14.22 -5.59 6.60
CA LYS A 84 14.02 -6.19 7.93
C LYS A 84 14.19 -7.71 7.96
N GLY A 85 14.25 -8.38 6.82
CA GLY A 85 14.35 -9.84 6.74
C GLY A 85 13.00 -10.56 6.73
N VAL A 86 13.04 -11.89 6.76
CA VAL A 86 11.84 -12.74 6.69
C VAL A 86 11.21 -12.87 8.07
N HIS A 87 10.26 -11.97 8.36
CA HIS A 87 9.43 -12.02 9.57
C HIS A 87 7.95 -12.06 9.20
N TRP A 88 7.18 -12.87 9.93
CA TRP A 88 5.73 -12.89 9.77
C TRP A 88 5.06 -11.82 10.63
N TYR A 89 5.33 -11.84 11.94
CA TYR A 89 4.63 -11.02 12.92
C TYR A 89 4.91 -9.53 12.76
N TRP A 90 3.85 -8.73 12.59
CA TRP A 90 3.95 -7.32 12.23
C TRP A 90 4.68 -6.45 13.27
N ALA A 91 4.52 -6.74 14.57
CA ALA A 91 5.16 -5.95 15.62
C ALA A 91 6.69 -6.13 15.64
N GLN A 92 7.20 -7.21 15.05
CA GLN A 92 8.63 -7.43 14.81
C GLN A 92 9.06 -6.94 13.41
N GLY A 93 8.20 -6.19 12.72
CA GLY A 93 8.45 -5.71 11.37
C GLY A 93 8.19 -6.74 10.27
N GLY A 94 7.32 -7.72 10.51
CA GLY A 94 6.92 -8.71 9.53
C GLY A 94 5.83 -8.26 8.53
N ILE A 95 5.49 -9.16 7.60
CA ILE A 95 4.61 -8.87 6.45
C ILE A 95 3.12 -9.19 6.67
N GLU A 96 2.74 -9.69 7.84
CA GLU A 96 1.36 -10.14 8.14
C GLU A 96 0.29 -9.11 7.78
N TYR A 97 0.47 -7.84 8.18
CA TYR A 97 -0.50 -6.78 7.89
C TYR A 97 -0.57 -6.43 6.40
N LEU A 98 0.57 -6.48 5.69
CA LEU A 98 0.65 -6.23 4.25
C LEU A 98 -0.06 -7.33 3.47
N MET A 99 0.10 -8.58 3.90
CA MET A 99 -0.60 -9.73 3.33
C MET A 99 -2.11 -9.61 3.55
N PHE A 100 -2.54 -9.30 4.77
CA PHE A 100 -3.96 -9.12 5.08
C PHE A 100 -4.58 -8.00 4.22
N TRP A 101 -3.93 -6.83 4.20
CA TRP A 101 -4.42 -5.69 3.41
C TRP A 101 -4.41 -6.00 1.92
N GLY A 102 -3.36 -6.66 1.40
CA GLY A 102 -3.28 -7.07 0.00
C GLY A 102 -4.43 -7.99 -0.41
N VAL A 103 -4.74 -9.00 0.41
CA VAL A 103 -5.87 -9.91 0.18
C VAL A 103 -7.21 -9.17 0.28
N ALA A 104 -7.37 -8.26 1.24
CA ALA A 104 -8.56 -7.43 1.35
C ALA A 104 -8.77 -6.55 0.10
N SER A 105 -7.69 -5.96 -0.43
CA SER A 105 -7.71 -5.16 -1.65
C SER A 105 -8.08 -5.98 -2.89
N LEU A 106 -7.59 -7.23 -2.99
CA LEU A 106 -8.03 -8.16 -4.03
C LEU A 106 -9.52 -8.54 -3.88
N ALA A 107 -10.00 -8.78 -2.66
CA ALA A 107 -11.40 -9.07 -2.41
C ALA A 107 -12.31 -7.90 -2.83
N ILE A 108 -11.89 -6.65 -2.58
CA ILE A 108 -12.57 -5.44 -3.05
C ILE A 108 -12.62 -5.42 -4.58
N ALA A 109 -11.49 -5.70 -5.25
CA ALA A 109 -11.42 -5.71 -6.71
C ALA A 109 -12.35 -6.77 -7.32
N VAL A 110 -12.39 -7.98 -6.76
CA VAL A 110 -13.25 -9.07 -7.21
C VAL A 110 -14.74 -8.77 -6.98
N ASP A 111 -15.11 -8.21 -5.81
CA ASP A 111 -16.49 -7.80 -5.54
C ASP A 111 -16.96 -6.71 -6.51
N ALA A 112 -16.09 -5.77 -6.89
CA ALA A 112 -16.39 -4.75 -7.88
C ALA A 112 -16.64 -5.35 -9.27
N VAL A 113 -15.89 -6.39 -9.66
CA VAL A 113 -16.11 -7.11 -10.94
C VAL A 113 -17.46 -7.81 -10.96
N ARG A 114 -17.90 -8.39 -9.84
CA ARG A 114 -19.20 -9.11 -9.78
C ARG A 114 -20.42 -8.20 -9.88
N LYS A 115 -20.25 -6.89 -9.70
CA LYS A 115 -21.34 -5.90 -9.64
C LYS A 115 -21.47 -5.04 -10.89
N GLY A 116 -20.48 -5.07 -11.78
CA GLY A 116 -20.50 -4.38 -13.08
C GLY A 116 -20.75 -5.37 -14.20
#